data_AF-A0A2D6LKN2-F1
#
_entry.id   AF-A0A2D6LKN2-F1
#
_cell.length_a   1.000
_cell.length_b   1.000
_cell.length_c   1.000
_cell.angle_alpha   90.00
_cell.angle_beta   90.00
_cell.angle_gamma   90.00
#
_symmetry.space_group_name_H-M   'P 1'
#
loop_
_entity.id
_entity.type
_entity.pdbx_description
1 polymer ?
#
loop_
_entity_poly.entity_id
_entity_poly.type
_entity_poly.pdbx_seq_one_letter_code
_entity_poly.pdbx_strand_id
1 'polypeptide(L)'
;LERLERSIREQGCKGLYFSVELFCFDGYTDHIDDSKFEPLWKLVQDLEIPVWWYLDARRRDRVESFMQYTAEVDRWAQRHPDIPSVLTHGLVPATMIHEIGVPQEVMLLLKRPNMYAEVLMPAKWPEYPFVQGQEMLRQWRDEVGIEKLMWGTDMPFCGGNWCTYRQAADYIRLHCEFLSRQEKALILGGNVAQMFNLDAAER
;
A
#
# COMPACT_ATOMS: atom_id res chain seq x y z
N LEU A 1 -12.34 -11.32 15.38
CA LEU A 1 -11.09 -11.58 16.13
C LEU A 1 -10.66 -13.03 15.96
N GLU A 2 -11.42 -14.02 16.44
CA GLU A 2 -11.08 -15.45 16.32
C GLU A 2 -10.72 -15.90 14.89
N ARG A 3 -11.46 -15.44 13.88
CA ARG A 3 -11.15 -15.76 12.47
C ARG A 3 -9.78 -15.24 12.03
N LEU A 4 -9.41 -14.03 12.45
CA LEU A 4 -8.11 -13.45 12.13
C LEU A 4 -6.99 -14.26 12.81
N GLU A 5 -7.13 -14.52 14.10
CA GLU A 5 -6.15 -15.30 14.85
C GLU A 5 -5.93 -16.69 14.24
N ARG A 6 -7.03 -17.37 13.89
CA ARG A 6 -6.99 -18.66 13.19
C ARG A 6 -6.25 -18.56 11.85
N SER A 7 -6.54 -17.55 11.04
CA SER A 7 -5.88 -17.37 9.74
C SER A 7 -4.37 -17.17 9.88
N ILE A 8 -3.92 -16.45 10.92
CA ILE A 8 -2.49 -16.26 11.16
C ILE A 8 -1.83 -17.53 11.73
N ARG A 9 -2.39 -18.09 12.81
CA ARG A 9 -1.76 -19.19 13.56
C ARG A 9 -1.87 -20.55 12.87
N GLU A 10 -2.98 -20.82 12.20
CA GLU A 10 -3.26 -22.15 11.61
C GLU A 10 -3.12 -22.17 10.09
N GLN A 11 -3.42 -21.07 9.40
CA GLN A 11 -3.48 -21.04 7.92
C GLN A 11 -2.25 -20.39 7.27
N GLY A 12 -1.35 -19.83 8.07
CA GLY A 12 -0.10 -19.25 7.59
C GLY A 12 -0.26 -17.87 6.92
N CYS A 13 -1.41 -17.22 7.05
CA CYS A 13 -1.55 -15.82 6.65
C CYS A 13 -0.57 -14.95 7.47
N LYS A 14 -0.09 -13.86 6.86
CA LYS A 14 0.96 -13.02 7.45
C LYS A 14 0.56 -11.57 7.69
N GLY A 15 -0.64 -11.18 7.28
CA GLY A 15 -1.09 -9.79 7.34
C GLY A 15 -2.60 -9.67 7.36
N LEU A 16 -3.07 -8.49 7.75
CA LEU A 16 -4.47 -8.10 7.68
C LEU A 16 -4.70 -7.19 6.48
N TYR A 17 -5.65 -7.53 5.60
CA TYR A 17 -6.14 -6.61 4.58
C TYR A 17 -7.38 -5.88 5.13
N PHE A 18 -7.33 -4.56 5.23
CA PHE A 18 -8.42 -3.72 5.72
C PHE A 18 -8.95 -2.82 4.59
N SER A 19 -10.22 -2.98 4.25
CA SER A 19 -10.88 -2.30 3.14
C SER A 19 -12.00 -1.40 3.64
N VAL A 20 -11.96 -0.13 3.23
CA VAL A 20 -13.06 0.82 3.42
C VAL A 20 -14.12 0.75 2.32
N GLU A 21 -13.98 -0.18 1.35
CA GLU A 21 -14.92 -0.26 0.22
C GLU A 21 -16.36 -0.39 0.70
N LEU A 22 -16.60 -1.19 1.75
CA LEU A 22 -17.93 -1.41 2.30
C LEU A 22 -18.49 -0.18 3.05
N PHE A 23 -17.65 0.81 3.38
CA PHE A 23 -18.11 2.03 4.03
C PHE A 23 -18.85 2.93 3.02
N CYS A 24 -18.88 2.59 1.73
CA CYS A 24 -19.69 3.30 0.74
C CYS A 24 -21.18 3.01 0.81
N PHE A 25 -21.61 1.97 1.55
CA PHE A 25 -23.02 1.62 1.67
C PHE A 25 -23.80 2.54 2.62
N ASP A 26 -25.07 2.79 2.30
CA ASP A 26 -25.95 3.62 3.11
C ASP A 26 -26.07 3.07 4.54
N GLY A 27 -25.90 3.95 5.54
CA GLY A 27 -25.98 3.62 6.96
C GLY A 27 -24.64 3.25 7.62
N TYR A 28 -23.56 3.12 6.85
CA TYR A 28 -22.21 3.00 7.42
C TYR A 28 -21.72 4.36 7.91
N THR A 29 -21.61 4.51 9.24
CA THR A 29 -21.10 5.71 9.92
C THR A 29 -19.75 5.47 10.58
N ASP A 30 -19.14 4.33 10.26
CA ASP A 30 -17.90 3.88 10.87
C ASP A 30 -16.71 4.61 10.27
N HIS A 31 -15.76 4.92 11.14
CA HIS A 31 -14.47 5.48 10.80
C HIS A 31 -13.37 4.47 11.15
N ILE A 32 -12.27 4.45 10.38
CA ILE A 32 -11.14 3.52 10.60
C ILE A 32 -10.61 3.67 12.04
N ASP A 33 -10.62 4.90 12.56
CA ASP A 33 -10.10 5.26 13.85
C ASP A 33 -11.12 5.15 15.01
N ASP A 34 -12.30 4.57 14.78
CA ASP A 34 -13.29 4.34 15.83
C ASP A 34 -12.78 3.38 16.92
N SER A 35 -13.05 3.72 18.18
CA SER A 35 -12.62 2.93 19.36
C SER A 35 -13.12 1.48 19.37
N LYS A 36 -14.20 1.17 18.66
CA LYS A 36 -14.74 -0.19 18.54
C LYS A 36 -13.79 -1.15 17.80
N PHE A 37 -12.83 -0.62 17.02
CA PHE A 37 -11.81 -1.41 16.35
C PHE A 37 -10.56 -1.64 17.22
N GLU A 38 -10.44 -1.03 18.40
CA GLU A 38 -9.27 -1.24 19.28
C GLU A 38 -9.00 -2.71 19.64
N PRO A 39 -10.01 -3.57 19.90
CA PRO A 39 -9.77 -4.99 20.09
C PRO A 39 -9.13 -5.68 18.87
N LEU A 40 -9.40 -5.20 17.65
CA LEU A 40 -8.77 -5.68 16.42
C LEU A 40 -7.30 -5.24 16.37
N TRP A 41 -7.01 -3.97 16.63
CA TRP A 41 -5.65 -3.44 16.60
C TRP A 41 -4.76 -4.05 17.67
N LYS A 42 -5.32 -4.28 18.87
CA LYS A 42 -4.63 -5.04 19.90
C LYS A 42 -4.27 -6.45 19.42
N LEU A 43 -5.19 -7.16 18.78
CA LEU A 43 -4.91 -8.51 18.25
C LEU A 43 -3.87 -8.48 17.13
N VAL A 44 -3.92 -7.49 16.23
CA VAL A 44 -2.92 -7.28 15.16
C VAL A 44 -1.54 -7.07 15.75
N GLN A 45 -1.42 -6.23 16.78
CA GLN A 45 -0.18 -5.99 17.51
C GLN A 45 0.32 -7.25 18.23
N ASP A 46 -0.55 -7.95 18.96
CA ASP A 46 -0.22 -9.18 19.69
C ASP A 46 0.21 -10.33 18.73
N LEU A 47 -0.23 -10.29 17.47
CA LEU A 47 0.16 -11.24 16.42
C LEU A 47 1.39 -10.78 15.62
N GLU A 48 1.88 -9.56 15.85
CA GLU A 48 3.02 -8.96 15.15
C GLU A 48 2.86 -8.95 13.63
N ILE A 49 1.63 -8.69 13.15
CA ILE A 49 1.32 -8.70 11.72
C ILE A 49 1.13 -7.28 11.14
N PRO A 50 1.58 -7.04 9.89
CA PRO A 50 1.27 -5.82 9.17
C PRO A 50 -0.18 -5.68 8.70
N VAL A 51 -0.58 -4.44 8.39
CA VAL A 51 -1.89 -4.08 7.82
C VAL A 51 -1.74 -3.52 6.39
N TRP A 52 -2.53 -4.03 5.45
CA TRP A 52 -2.70 -3.48 4.10
C TRP A 52 -3.98 -2.66 4.04
N TRP A 53 -3.84 -1.37 3.75
CA TRP A 53 -4.92 -0.40 3.73
C TRP A 53 -5.42 -0.16 2.32
N TYR A 54 -6.69 -0.52 2.07
CA TYR A 54 -7.41 -0.13 0.86
C TYR A 54 -8.38 1.00 1.18
N LEU A 55 -8.08 2.19 0.64
CA LEU A 55 -8.74 3.45 1.00
C LEU A 55 -9.72 3.97 -0.07
N ASP A 56 -10.07 3.15 -1.06
CA ASP A 56 -11.05 3.52 -2.09
C ASP A 56 -12.45 3.03 -1.70
N ALA A 57 -13.29 3.95 -1.20
CA ALA A 57 -14.72 3.73 -1.11
C ALA A 57 -15.41 4.41 -2.29
N ARG A 58 -16.20 3.66 -3.07
CA ARG A 58 -16.94 4.19 -4.23
C ARG A 58 -18.18 5.02 -3.83
N ARG A 59 -18.00 5.98 -2.92
CA ARG A 59 -19.00 7.00 -2.54
C ARG A 59 -19.23 8.01 -3.67
N ARG A 60 -20.29 8.83 -3.54
CA ARG A 60 -20.60 9.89 -4.53
C ARG A 60 -19.46 10.90 -4.66
N ASP A 61 -18.86 11.31 -3.55
CA ASP A 61 -17.63 12.11 -3.52
C ASP A 61 -16.43 11.25 -3.14
N ARG A 62 -15.66 10.83 -4.15
CA ARG A 62 -14.53 9.90 -3.98
C ARG A 62 -13.29 10.59 -3.46
N VAL A 63 -13.04 11.84 -3.85
CA VAL A 63 -11.86 12.59 -3.43
C VAL A 63 -11.99 12.98 -1.97
N GLU A 64 -13.14 13.52 -1.57
CA GLU A 64 -13.42 13.86 -0.17
C GLU A 64 -13.29 12.61 0.71
N SER A 65 -13.88 11.50 0.29
CA SER A 65 -13.81 10.23 1.03
C SER A 65 -12.36 9.71 1.14
N PHE A 66 -11.59 9.72 0.06
CA PHE A 66 -10.19 9.29 0.08
C PHE A 66 -9.34 10.15 1.04
N MET A 67 -9.54 11.47 1.02
CA MET A 67 -8.85 12.39 1.93
C MET A 67 -9.28 12.17 3.38
N GLN A 68 -10.56 11.90 3.62
CA GLN A 68 -11.09 11.54 4.94
C GLN A 68 -10.41 10.28 5.47
N TYR A 69 -10.37 9.20 4.69
CA TYR A 69 -9.73 7.95 5.12
C TYR A 69 -8.22 8.08 5.28
N THR A 70 -7.55 8.88 4.45
CA THR A 70 -6.13 9.20 4.63
C THR A 70 -5.88 9.86 5.98
N ALA A 71 -6.74 10.82 6.37
CA ALA A 71 -6.65 11.48 7.67
C ALA A 71 -6.99 10.55 8.84
N GLU A 72 -7.92 9.60 8.66
CA GLU A 72 -8.24 8.58 9.66
C GLU A 72 -7.09 7.60 9.86
N VAL A 73 -6.46 7.11 8.78
CA VAL A 73 -5.25 6.27 8.86
C VAL A 73 -4.10 7.04 9.51
N ASP A 74 -3.96 8.33 9.24
CA ASP A 74 -2.99 9.17 9.96
C ASP A 74 -3.27 9.16 11.46
N ARG A 75 -4.49 9.46 11.92
CA ARG A 75 -4.81 9.42 13.36
C ARG A 75 -4.66 8.01 13.96
N TRP A 76 -4.97 6.96 13.20
CA TRP A 76 -4.74 5.58 13.60
C TRP A 76 -3.25 5.29 13.79
N ALA A 77 -2.40 5.68 12.83
CA ALA A 77 -0.95 5.46 12.88
C ALA A 77 -0.26 6.23 14.02
N GLN A 78 -0.84 7.34 14.50
CA GLN A 78 -0.34 8.02 15.71
C GLN A 78 -0.56 7.18 16.97
N ARG A 79 -1.66 6.43 17.02
CA ARG A 79 -2.06 5.60 18.17
C ARG A 79 -1.43 4.22 18.14
N HIS A 80 -1.09 3.73 16.95
CA HIS A 80 -0.52 2.40 16.71
C HIS A 80 0.82 2.46 15.96
N PRO A 81 1.82 3.21 16.44
CA PRO A 81 3.05 3.49 15.70
C PRO A 81 3.93 2.26 15.42
N ASP A 82 3.73 1.17 16.17
CA ASP A 82 4.52 -0.05 16.07
C ASP A 82 3.95 -1.07 15.07
N ILE A 83 2.77 -0.83 14.50
CA ILE A 83 2.13 -1.75 13.54
C ILE A 83 2.58 -1.39 12.11
N PRO A 84 3.34 -2.24 11.41
CA PRO A 84 3.72 -1.96 10.03
C PRO A 84 2.49 -1.92 9.12
N SER A 85 2.46 -0.95 8.21
CA SER A 85 1.27 -0.60 7.44
C SER A 85 1.63 -0.24 6.01
N VAL A 86 0.88 -0.79 5.06
CA VAL A 86 1.09 -0.60 3.63
C VAL A 86 -0.16 0.03 3.01
N LEU A 87 -0.02 1.19 2.39
CA LEU A 87 -1.04 1.74 1.50
C LEU A 87 -1.03 0.93 0.19
N THR A 88 -2.05 0.12 -0.04
CA THR A 88 -2.12 -0.81 -1.19
C THR A 88 -2.76 -0.15 -2.42
N HIS A 89 -2.56 -0.71 -3.61
CA HIS A 89 -3.10 -0.25 -4.90
C HIS A 89 -2.54 1.09 -5.42
N GLY A 90 -1.29 1.41 -5.07
CA GLY A 90 -0.54 2.51 -5.69
C GLY A 90 -0.83 3.89 -5.10
N LEU A 91 -0.89 4.03 -3.78
CA LEU A 91 -1.10 5.28 -3.01
C LEU A 91 -2.44 5.99 -3.21
N VAL A 92 -2.71 6.43 -4.44
CA VAL A 92 -3.93 7.13 -4.83
C VAL A 92 -4.64 6.29 -5.89
N PRO A 93 -5.95 6.00 -5.76
CA PRO A 93 -6.66 5.18 -6.73
C PRO A 93 -6.51 5.69 -8.17
N ALA A 94 -6.36 4.77 -9.13
CA ALA A 94 -6.14 5.10 -10.54
C ALA A 94 -7.27 5.96 -11.14
N THR A 95 -8.47 5.87 -10.57
CA THR A 95 -9.67 6.62 -10.96
C THR A 95 -9.62 8.10 -10.64
N MET A 96 -8.72 8.55 -9.75
CA MET A 96 -8.65 9.95 -9.28
C MET A 96 -7.25 10.57 -9.36
N ILE A 97 -6.18 9.77 -9.49
CA ILE A 97 -4.80 10.31 -9.47
C ILE A 97 -4.51 11.36 -10.54
N HIS A 98 -5.16 11.29 -11.72
CA HIS A 98 -4.97 12.28 -12.78
C HIS A 98 -5.67 13.62 -12.48
N GLU A 99 -6.64 13.63 -11.55
CA GLU A 99 -7.34 14.82 -11.10
C GLU A 99 -6.60 15.50 -9.95
N ILE A 100 -6.15 14.72 -8.96
CA ILE A 100 -5.62 15.25 -7.69
C ILE A 100 -4.11 15.08 -7.51
N GLY A 101 -3.44 14.34 -8.40
CA GLY A 101 -2.05 13.94 -8.23
C GLY A 101 -1.86 13.05 -7.00
N VAL A 102 -0.73 13.21 -6.31
CA VAL A 102 -0.53 12.64 -4.97
C VAL A 102 -0.60 13.76 -3.94
N PRO A 103 -1.65 13.81 -3.11
CA PRO A 103 -1.79 14.84 -2.08
C PRO A 103 -0.63 14.84 -1.09
N GLN A 104 -0.29 16.01 -0.56
CA GLN A 104 0.81 16.17 0.40
C GLN A 104 0.57 15.34 1.67
N GLU A 105 -0.69 15.20 2.08
CA GLU A 105 -1.12 14.41 3.24
C GLU A 105 -0.75 12.93 3.09
N VAL A 106 -0.86 12.38 1.87
CA VAL A 106 -0.44 11.00 1.58
C VAL A 106 1.08 10.86 1.75
N MET A 107 1.86 11.83 1.26
CA MET A 107 3.31 11.83 1.43
C MET A 107 3.75 12.01 2.88
N LEU A 108 3.07 12.88 3.62
CA LEU A 108 3.31 13.06 5.06
C LEU A 108 3.01 11.79 5.84
N LEU A 109 1.94 11.07 5.47
CA LEU A 109 1.60 9.78 6.04
C LEU A 109 2.70 8.74 5.79
N LEU A 110 3.24 8.65 4.56
CA LEU A 110 4.33 7.72 4.23
C LEU A 110 5.66 8.03 4.95
N LYS A 111 5.92 9.31 5.25
CA LYS A 111 7.13 9.73 5.99
C LYS A 111 7.14 9.24 7.44
N ARG A 112 6.01 8.74 7.95
CA ARG A 112 5.94 8.18 9.31
C ARG A 112 6.70 6.86 9.43
N PRO A 113 7.19 6.53 10.63
CA PRO A 113 7.67 5.17 10.93
C PRO A 113 6.59 4.15 10.55
N ASN A 114 7.01 2.98 10.10
CA ASN A 114 6.12 1.84 9.83
C ASN A 114 5.01 2.06 8.79
N MET A 115 4.99 3.19 8.07
CA MET A 115 4.12 3.41 6.91
C MET A 115 4.89 3.19 5.60
N TYR A 116 4.29 2.45 4.67
CA TYR A 116 4.85 2.06 3.38
C TYR A 116 3.81 2.16 2.27
N ALA A 117 4.26 2.10 1.04
CA ALA A 117 3.45 2.18 -0.17
C ALA A 117 3.65 0.95 -1.05
N GLU A 118 2.55 0.37 -1.52
CA GLU A 118 2.62 -0.50 -2.69
C GLU A 118 2.79 0.33 -3.96
N VAL A 119 3.72 -0.06 -4.83
CA VAL A 119 4.01 0.59 -6.11
C VAL A 119 3.38 -0.21 -7.24
N LEU A 120 2.29 0.37 -7.79
CA LEU A 120 1.52 -0.16 -8.90
C LEU A 120 1.30 0.91 -9.98
N MET A 121 2.29 1.07 -10.87
CA MET A 121 2.28 2.08 -11.94
C MET A 121 1.39 1.73 -13.15
N PRO A 122 1.35 0.46 -13.64
CA PRO A 122 0.63 0.14 -14.89
C PRO A 122 -0.88 0.47 -14.86
N ALA A 123 -1.52 0.41 -13.68
CA ALA A 123 -2.93 0.76 -13.52
C ALA A 123 -3.22 2.25 -13.75
N LYS A 124 -2.20 3.12 -13.67
CA LYS A 124 -2.34 4.59 -13.71
C LYS A 124 -1.83 5.18 -15.02
N TRP A 125 -0.75 4.60 -15.57
CA TRP A 125 -0.12 5.01 -16.83
C TRP A 125 0.14 3.77 -17.70
N PRO A 126 -0.83 3.32 -18.51
CA PRO A 126 -0.81 1.98 -19.10
C PRO A 126 0.03 1.78 -20.37
N GLU A 127 0.98 2.67 -20.69
CA GLU A 127 1.82 2.54 -21.89
C GLU A 127 3.24 2.10 -21.52
N TYR A 128 3.62 0.85 -21.81
CA TYR A 128 4.96 0.30 -21.53
C TYR A 128 6.05 1.06 -22.33
N PRO A 129 7.18 1.47 -21.72
CA PRO A 129 7.71 1.06 -20.42
C PRO A 129 7.23 1.89 -19.21
N PHE A 130 6.07 2.54 -19.33
CA PHE A 130 5.41 3.34 -18.29
C PHE A 130 6.21 4.59 -17.92
N VAL A 131 6.67 5.35 -18.91
CA VAL A 131 7.59 6.50 -18.71
C VAL A 131 7.07 7.48 -17.65
N GLN A 132 5.79 7.81 -17.67
CA GLN A 132 5.17 8.67 -16.65
C GLN A 132 5.15 8.01 -15.26
N GLY A 133 4.92 6.69 -15.20
CA GLY A 133 5.00 5.93 -13.95
C GLY A 133 6.43 5.81 -13.40
N GLN A 134 7.44 5.74 -14.28
CA GLN A 134 8.85 5.80 -13.89
C GLN A 134 9.18 7.15 -13.26
N GLU A 135 8.71 8.25 -13.86
CA GLU A 135 8.94 9.60 -13.33
C GLU A 135 8.21 9.82 -12.00
N MET A 136 6.97 9.33 -11.87
CA MET A 136 6.27 9.36 -10.58
C MET A 136 7.02 8.55 -9.51
N LEU A 137 7.52 7.36 -9.85
CA LEU A 137 8.32 6.55 -8.92
C LEU A 137 9.60 7.27 -8.50
N ARG A 138 10.26 7.99 -9.41
CA ARG A 138 11.43 8.81 -9.10
C ARG A 138 11.08 9.87 -8.06
N GLN A 139 9.97 10.60 -8.27
CA GLN A 139 9.50 11.63 -7.33
C GLN A 139 9.20 11.06 -5.95
N TRP A 140 8.50 9.91 -5.87
CA TRP A 140 8.21 9.25 -4.59
C TRP A 140 9.50 8.82 -3.88
N ARG A 141 10.42 8.19 -4.62
CA ARG A 141 11.71 7.77 -4.07
C ARG A 141 12.52 8.95 -3.54
N ASP A 142 12.55 10.06 -4.27
CA ASP A 142 13.28 11.26 -3.85
C ASP A 142 12.63 11.95 -2.64
N GLU A 143 11.30 11.83 -2.48
CA GLU A 143 10.57 12.44 -1.38
C GLU A 143 10.57 11.61 -0.08
N VAL A 144 10.36 10.29 -0.17
CA VAL A 144 10.16 9.42 1.01
C VAL A 144 11.23 8.35 1.19
N GLY A 145 12.13 8.17 0.21
CA GLY A 145 13.13 7.11 0.22
C GLY A 145 12.61 5.80 -0.36
N ILE A 146 13.52 4.99 -0.92
CA ILE A 146 13.16 3.72 -1.57
C ILE A 146 12.63 2.70 -0.55
N GLU A 147 13.07 2.78 0.70
CA GLU A 147 12.72 1.88 1.80
C GLU A 147 11.23 1.91 2.15
N LYS A 148 10.53 2.96 1.72
CA LYS A 148 9.08 3.13 1.88
C LYS A 148 8.26 2.45 0.78
N LEU A 149 8.91 2.00 -0.30
CA LEU A 149 8.23 1.60 -1.53
C LEU A 149 8.35 0.09 -1.77
N MET A 150 7.24 -0.59 -1.98
CA MET A 150 7.18 -2.04 -2.18
C MET A 150 6.47 -2.36 -3.49
N TRP A 151 7.12 -3.10 -4.39
CA TRP A 151 6.48 -3.48 -5.64
C TRP A 151 5.44 -4.59 -5.45
N GLY A 152 4.27 -4.40 -6.06
CA GLY A 152 3.21 -5.39 -6.18
C GLY A 152 2.58 -5.32 -7.57
N THR A 153 2.22 -6.47 -8.14
CA THR A 153 1.70 -6.52 -9.53
C THR A 153 0.19 -6.42 -9.63
N ASP A 154 -0.53 -6.72 -8.54
CA ASP A 154 -1.98 -6.91 -8.56
C ASP A 154 -2.45 -7.88 -9.68
N MET A 155 -1.67 -8.94 -9.91
CA MET A 155 -2.03 -10.02 -10.85
C MET A 155 -3.06 -10.94 -10.19
N PRO A 156 -4.11 -11.43 -10.89
CA PRO A 156 -4.33 -11.37 -12.34
C PRO A 156 -5.01 -10.10 -12.87
N PHE A 157 -5.46 -9.20 -12.01
CA PHE A 157 -6.22 -8.02 -12.43
C PHE A 157 -5.43 -7.14 -13.40
N CYS A 158 -4.17 -6.85 -13.10
CA CYS A 158 -3.31 -6.09 -14.03
C CYS A 158 -3.05 -6.80 -15.36
N GLY A 159 -2.96 -8.13 -15.33
CA GLY A 159 -2.74 -8.98 -16.50
C GLY A 159 -3.85 -8.89 -17.54
N GLY A 160 -5.09 -8.78 -17.08
CA GLY A 160 -6.26 -8.67 -17.95
C GLY A 160 -6.51 -7.26 -18.50
N ASN A 161 -5.86 -6.23 -17.94
CA ASN A 161 -6.24 -4.83 -18.21
C ASN A 161 -5.11 -3.97 -18.80
N TRP A 162 -3.85 -4.13 -18.36
CA TRP A 162 -2.81 -3.13 -18.66
C TRP A 162 -1.46 -3.69 -19.08
N CYS A 163 -1.00 -4.80 -18.49
CA CYS A 163 0.35 -5.28 -18.77
C CYS A 163 0.56 -6.76 -18.43
N THR A 164 1.59 -7.36 -19.01
CA THR A 164 2.06 -8.70 -18.59
C THR A 164 2.81 -8.63 -17.26
N TYR A 165 2.92 -9.75 -16.55
CA TYR A 165 3.75 -9.86 -15.33
C TYR A 165 5.19 -9.38 -15.58
N ARG A 166 5.74 -9.75 -16.74
CA ARG A 166 7.10 -9.35 -17.14
C ARG A 166 7.22 -7.83 -17.26
N GLN A 167 6.29 -7.18 -17.95
CA GLN A 167 6.28 -5.73 -18.07
C GLN A 167 6.12 -5.04 -16.70
N ALA A 168 5.27 -5.57 -15.82
CA ALA A 168 5.06 -5.06 -14.47
C ALA A 168 6.34 -5.11 -13.61
N ALA A 169 7.25 -6.05 -13.85
CA ALA A 169 8.54 -6.12 -13.15
C ALA A 169 9.66 -5.37 -13.87
N ASP A 170 9.70 -5.50 -15.21
CA ASP A 170 10.83 -5.04 -16.02
C ASP A 170 10.88 -3.51 -16.16
N TYR A 171 9.76 -2.80 -16.01
CA TYR A 171 9.82 -1.34 -15.95
C TYR A 171 10.71 -0.85 -14.79
N ILE A 172 10.69 -1.53 -13.64
CA ILE A 172 11.59 -1.23 -12.53
C ILE A 172 12.99 -1.82 -12.78
N ARG A 173 13.08 -3.09 -13.18
CA ARG A 173 14.38 -3.78 -13.33
C ARG A 173 15.26 -3.13 -14.40
N LEU A 174 14.67 -2.83 -15.56
CA LEU A 174 15.39 -2.43 -16.77
C LEU A 174 15.28 -0.93 -17.05
N HIS A 175 14.10 -0.32 -16.83
CA HIS A 175 13.84 1.03 -17.34
C HIS A 175 13.96 2.15 -16.28
N CYS A 176 13.76 1.85 -14.99
CA CYS A 176 14.07 2.78 -13.91
C CYS A 176 15.60 2.90 -13.70
N GLU A 177 16.31 3.52 -14.64
CA GLU A 177 17.78 3.69 -14.61
C GLU A 177 18.27 4.57 -13.47
N PHE A 178 17.40 5.42 -12.93
CA PHE A 178 17.69 6.27 -11.78
C PHE A 178 17.82 5.52 -10.46
N LEU A 179 17.33 4.27 -10.39
CA LEU A 179 17.51 3.41 -9.23
C LEU A 179 18.84 2.67 -9.34
N SER A 180 19.65 2.75 -8.29
CA SER A 180 20.82 1.89 -8.14
C SER A 180 20.42 0.41 -8.03
N ARG A 181 21.40 -0.48 -8.20
CA ARG A 181 21.19 -1.94 -8.04
C ARG A 181 20.61 -2.29 -6.67
N GLN A 182 21.06 -1.61 -5.61
CA GLN A 182 20.59 -1.85 -4.25
C GLN A 182 19.15 -1.37 -4.05
N GLU A 183 18.81 -0.21 -4.59
CA GLU A 183 17.44 0.31 -4.55
C GLU A 183 16.46 -0.57 -5.31
N LYS A 184 16.86 -1.07 -6.49
CA LYS A 184 16.07 -2.06 -7.23
C LYS A 184 15.84 -3.33 -6.40
N ALA A 185 16.85 -3.81 -5.67
CA ALA A 185 16.70 -4.98 -4.80
C ALA A 185 15.75 -4.73 -3.63
N LEU A 186 15.77 -3.52 -3.05
CA LEU A 186 14.87 -3.11 -1.97
C LEU A 186 13.40 -3.09 -2.44
N ILE A 187 13.09 -2.33 -3.49
CA ILE A 187 11.70 -2.19 -3.96
C ILE A 187 11.12 -3.49 -4.52
N LEU A 188 11.93 -4.33 -5.18
CA LEU A 188 11.47 -5.59 -5.80
C LEU A 188 11.35 -6.76 -4.81
N GLY A 189 11.58 -6.54 -3.51
CA GLY A 189 11.34 -7.55 -2.49
C GLY A 189 12.08 -7.35 -1.18
N GLY A 190 13.19 -6.60 -1.16
CA GLY A 190 13.97 -6.38 0.05
C GLY A 190 13.18 -5.69 1.17
N ASN A 191 12.39 -4.66 0.83
CA ASN A 191 11.60 -3.92 1.82
C ASN A 191 10.53 -4.79 2.48
N VAL A 192 9.79 -5.58 1.69
CA VAL A 192 8.76 -6.48 2.23
C VAL A 192 9.39 -7.66 2.99
N ALA A 193 10.55 -8.16 2.53
CA ALA A 193 11.30 -9.18 3.26
C ALA A 193 11.77 -8.68 4.62
N GLN A 194 12.27 -7.44 4.70
CA GLN A 194 12.64 -6.80 5.97
C GLN A 194 11.44 -6.62 6.89
N MET A 195 10.30 -6.14 6.37
CA MET A 195 9.05 -5.99 7.15
C MET A 195 8.61 -7.32 7.79
N PHE A 196 8.75 -8.42 7.07
CA PHE A 196 8.41 -9.76 7.57
C PHE A 196 9.54 -10.48 8.30
N ASN A 197 10.69 -9.83 8.48
CA ASN A 197 11.90 -10.44 9.02
C ASN A 197 12.23 -11.79 8.34
N LEU A 198 12.09 -11.85 7.01
CA LEU A 198 12.48 -13.01 6.23
C LEU A 198 14.00 -13.00 6.12
N ASP A 199 14.67 -14.00 6.70
CA ASP A 199 16.11 -14.17 6.55
C ASP A 199 16.48 -14.18 5.06
N ALA A 200 17.58 -13.50 4.72
CA ALA A 200 18.17 -13.59 3.38
C ALA A 200 18.71 -15.01 3.05
N ALA A 201 18.64 -15.93 4.01
CA ALA A 201 19.18 -17.27 3.96
C ALA A 201 18.19 -18.28 3.34
N GLU A 202 17.86 -18.11 2.07
CA GLU A 202 17.37 -19.21 1.22
C GLU A 202 17.39 -18.85 -0.29
N ARG A 203 18.46 -18.21 -0.76
CA ARG A 203 18.73 -18.08 -2.20
C ARG A 203 20.19 -18.33 -2.55
#